data_AF-A0A7K1L3A8-F1
#
_entry.id   AF-A0A7K1L3A8-F1
#
_cell.length_a   1.000
_cell.length_b   1.000
_cell.length_c   1.000
_cell.angle_alpha   90.00
_cell.angle_beta   90.00
_cell.angle_gamma   90.00
#
_symmetry.space_group_name_H-M   'P 1'
#
loop_
_entity.id
_entity.type
_entity.pdbx_description
1 polymer ?
#
loop_
_entity_poly.entity_id
_entity_poly.type
_entity_poly.pdbx_seq_one_letter_code
_entity_poly.pdbx_strand_id
1 'polypeptide(L)' 'MTDPGPAEEADGMTTEKTVKAAAEDRRHGMTLDELAAFVQEAMREEIPGDATVTVIATWRSTIKKVEVTDK' A
#
# COMPACT_ATOMS: atom_id res chain seq x y z
N MET A 1 -28.22 3.63 39.84
CA MET A 1 -28.02 2.38 39.08
C MET A 1 -28.97 2.44 37.89
N THR A 2 -28.58 2.60 36.64
CA THR A 2 -27.29 2.78 35.98
C THR A 2 -27.65 3.48 34.68
N ASP A 3 -26.94 4.55 34.35
CA ASP A 3 -27.01 5.24 33.06
C ASP A 3 -26.45 4.27 31.98
N PRO A 4 -27.21 3.86 30.96
CA PRO A 4 -26.62 3.19 29.82
C PRO A 4 -25.95 4.28 28.98
N GLY A 5 -24.64 4.44 29.17
CA GLY A 5 -23.82 5.32 28.34
C GLY A 5 -24.06 5.05 26.86
N PRO A 6 -23.96 6.08 26.00
CA PRO A 6 -24.24 5.92 24.58
C PRO A 6 -23.28 4.88 24.01
N ALA A 7 -23.84 3.94 23.24
CA ALA A 7 -23.07 3.04 22.41
C ALA A 7 -22.12 3.89 21.55
N GLU A 8 -20.82 3.77 21.80
CA GLU A 8 -19.81 4.14 20.82
C GLU A 8 -19.95 3.18 19.64
N GLU A 9 -20.94 3.46 18.79
CA GLU A 9 -20.96 3.01 17.41
C GLU A 9 -19.91 3.85 16.67
N ALA A 10 -18.63 3.59 16.98
CA ALA A 10 -17.55 3.93 16.10
C ALA A 10 -17.68 2.99 14.90
N ASP A 11 -18.50 3.43 13.94
CA ASP A 11 -18.59 2.91 12.59
C ASP A 11 -17.15 2.83 12.04
N GLY A 12 -16.58 1.63 12.16
CA GLY A 12 -15.24 1.29 11.76
C GLY A 12 -15.18 1.35 10.24
N MET A 13 -15.04 2.56 9.72
CA MET A 13 -14.71 2.80 8.33
C MET A 13 -13.30 2.28 8.13
N THR A 14 -13.17 0.98 7.81
CA THR A 14 -11.92 0.35 7.36
C THR A 14 -11.47 1.15 6.15
N THR A 15 -10.58 2.10 6.39
CA THR A 15 -10.10 3.01 5.38
C THR A 15 -9.11 2.21 4.57
N GLU A 16 -9.54 1.64 3.45
CA GLU A 16 -8.66 0.86 2.57
C GLU A 16 -7.47 1.75 2.18
N LYS A 17 -6.29 1.42 2.71
CA LYS A 17 -5.05 2.15 2.40
C LYS A 17 -4.42 1.52 1.17
N THR A 18 -4.01 2.35 0.22
CA THR A 18 -3.36 1.87 -1.00
C THR A 18 -2.16 2.72 -1.36
N VAL A 19 -1.01 2.08 -1.54
CA VAL A 19 0.24 2.73 -1.98
C VAL A 19 0.60 2.21 -3.37
N LYS A 20 0.99 3.11 -4.27
CA LYS A 20 1.34 2.79 -5.67
C LYS A 20 2.57 3.56 -6.09
N ALA A 21 3.50 2.88 -6.77
CA ALA A 21 4.65 3.52 -7.41
C ALA A 21 4.84 2.99 -8.83
N ALA A 22 5.36 3.83 -9.72
CA ALA A 22 5.70 3.48 -11.10
C ALA A 22 7.14 3.88 -11.39
N ALA A 23 7.82 3.10 -12.24
CA ALA A 23 9.15 3.43 -12.69
C ALA A 23 9.13 4.75 -13.49
N GLU A 24 10.04 5.65 -13.19
CA GLU A 24 10.27 6.88 -13.96
C GLU A 24 10.64 6.53 -15.40
N ASP A 25 11.62 5.62 -15.57
CA ASP A 25 11.92 5.01 -16.88
C ASP A 25 11.20 3.67 -17.06
N ARG A 26 10.05 3.72 -17.73
CA ARG A 26 9.21 2.54 -17.97
C ARG A 26 9.82 1.52 -18.94
N ARG A 27 10.88 1.85 -19.69
CA ARG A 27 11.57 0.93 -20.60
C ARG A 27 12.60 0.09 -19.87
N HIS A 28 13.31 0.69 -18.93
CA HIS A 28 14.32 0.01 -18.12
C HIS A 28 13.71 -0.61 -16.86
N GLY A 29 12.68 0.01 -16.29
CA GLY A 29 12.00 -0.42 -15.08
C GLY A 29 12.47 0.36 -13.85
N MET A 30 11.91 -0.02 -12.71
CA MET A 30 12.09 0.64 -11.43
C MET A 30 13.50 0.37 -10.91
N THR A 31 14.17 1.43 -10.47
CA THR A 31 15.42 1.40 -9.75
C THR A 31 15.21 0.91 -8.31
N LEU A 32 16.32 0.58 -7.64
CA LEU A 32 16.27 0.19 -6.23
C LEU A 32 15.79 1.35 -5.33
N ASP A 33 16.19 2.58 -5.64
CA ASP A 33 15.79 3.77 -4.87
C ASP A 33 14.29 4.04 -4.96
N GLU A 34 13.70 3.89 -6.15
CA GLU A 34 12.25 4.01 -6.34
C GLU A 34 11.49 2.90 -5.60
N LEU A 35 12.00 1.66 -5.62
CA LEU A 35 11.40 0.57 -4.86
C LEU A 35 11.52 0.79 -3.35
N ALA A 36 12.65 1.31 -2.88
CA ALA A 36 12.86 1.64 -1.47
C ALA A 36 11.92 2.78 -1.02
N ALA A 37 11.70 3.79 -1.87
CA ALA A 37 10.73 4.85 -1.61
C ALA A 37 9.31 4.29 -1.46
N PHE A 38 8.90 3.38 -2.35
CA PHE A 38 7.61 2.69 -2.24
C PHE A 38 7.47 1.91 -0.91
N VAL A 39 8.50 1.17 -0.50
CA VAL A 39 8.46 0.42 0.78
C VAL A 39 8.36 1.38 1.97
N GLN A 40 9.12 2.48 1.95
CA GLN A 40 9.05 3.49 3.01
C GLN A 40 7.67 4.16 3.09
N GLU A 41 7.03 4.43 1.95
CA GLU A 41 5.67 4.94 1.92
C GLU A 41 4.65 3.92 2.44
N ALA A 42 4.76 2.64 2.04
CA ALA A 42 3.91 1.58 2.58
C ALA A 42 4.05 1.42 4.10
N MET A 43 5.28 1.52 4.63
CA MET A 43 5.53 1.51 6.06
C MET A 43 4.96 2.74 6.78
N ARG A 44 5.04 3.93 6.15
CA ARG A 44 4.46 5.16 6.69
C ARG A 44 2.94 5.10 6.74
N GLU A 45 2.32 4.49 5.75
CA GLU A 45 0.88 4.23 5.70
C GLU A 45 0.46 3.05 6.59
N GLU A 46 1.40 2.44 7.33
CA GLU A 46 1.13 1.31 8.24
C GLU A 46 0.48 0.11 7.55
N ILE A 47 0.85 -0.14 6.29
CA ILE A 47 0.38 -1.33 5.55
C ILE A 47 0.87 -2.60 6.27
N PRO A 48 -0.01 -3.59 6.53
CA PRO A 48 0.38 -4.84 7.18
C PRO A 48 1.47 -5.60 6.42
N GLY A 49 2.37 -6.27 7.15
CA GLY A 49 3.49 -7.01 6.55
C GLY A 49 3.08 -8.24 5.73
N ASP A 50 1.84 -8.71 5.88
CA ASP A 50 1.21 -9.79 5.12
C ASP A 50 0.37 -9.30 3.93
N ALA A 51 0.27 -7.98 3.72
CA ALA A 51 -0.43 -7.41 2.58
C ALA A 51 0.21 -7.86 1.25
N THR A 52 -0.64 -8.26 0.29
CA THR A 52 -0.16 -8.77 -1.01
C THR A 52 0.27 -7.62 -1.91
N VAL A 53 1.52 -7.69 -2.40
CA VAL A 53 2.06 -6.73 -3.36
C VAL A 53 1.75 -7.19 -4.79
N THR A 54 1.14 -6.32 -5.58
CA THR A 54 0.93 -6.51 -7.02
C THR A 54 2.05 -5.85 -7.80
N VAL A 55 2.73 -6.61 -8.66
CA VAL A 55 3.80 -6.12 -9.53
C VAL A 55 3.37 -6.23 -10.99
N ILE A 56 3.43 -5.11 -11.72
CA ILE A 56 3.33 -5.11 -13.18
C ILE A 56 4.75 -5.03 -13.73
N ALA A 57 5.18 -6.05 -14.46
CA ALA A 57 6.51 -6.12 -15.05
C ALA A 57 6.50 -5.76 -16.55
N THR A 58 7.68 -5.40 -17.08
CA THR A 58 7.95 -5.33 -18.51
C THR A 58 8.14 -6.73 -19.10
N TRP A 59 8.25 -6.84 -20.42
CA TRP A 59 8.56 -8.11 -21.09
C TRP A 59 9.94 -8.67 -20.75
N ARG A 60 10.86 -7.81 -20.28
CA ARG A 60 12.18 -8.21 -19.76
C ARG A 60 12.15 -8.52 -18.26
N SER A 61 10.96 -8.64 -17.68
CA SER A 61 10.73 -8.92 -16.26
C SER A 61 11.25 -7.84 -15.30
N THR A 62 11.46 -6.60 -15.77
CA THR A 62 11.76 -5.47 -14.89
C THR A 62 10.48 -4.85 -14.34
N ILE A 63 10.52 -4.28 -13.15
CA ILE A 63 9.34 -3.73 -12.48
C ILE A 63 8.90 -2.44 -13.19
N LYS A 64 7.66 -2.39 -13.71
CA LYS A 64 7.08 -1.18 -14.32
C LYS A 64 6.21 -0.41 -13.33
N LYS A 65 5.53 -1.13 -12.44
CA LYS A 65 4.65 -0.58 -11.39
C LYS A 65 4.56 -1.56 -10.23
N VAL A 66 4.47 -1.03 -9.02
CA VAL A 66 4.13 -1.77 -7.79
C VAL A 66 2.92 -1.13 -7.11
N GLU A 67 2.11 -1.95 -6.47
CA GLU A 67 0.91 -1.54 -5.74
C GLU A 67 0.66 -2.48 -4.57
N VAL A 68 0.29 -1.93 -3.41
CA VAL A 68 -0.15 -2.69 -2.24
C VAL A 68 -1.41 -2.04 -1.69
N THR A 69 -2.37 -2.87 -1.30
CA THR A 69 -3.66 -2.45 -0.72
C THR A 69 -3.89 -3.22 0.56
N ASP A 70 -4.18 -2.48 1.63
CA ASP A 70 -4.70 -3.00 2.90
C ASP A 70 -6.22 -3.15 2.78
N LYS A 71 -6.71 -4.38 2.97
CA LYS A 71 -8.12 -4.77 2.77
C LYS A 71 -8.81 -5.04 4.10
#